data_AF-A0A3L8REV2-F1
#
_entry.id   AF-A0A3L8REV2-F1
#
_cell.length_a   1.000
_cell.length_b   1.000
_cell.length_c   1.000
_cell.angle_alpha   90.00
_cell.angle_beta   90.00
_cell.angle_gamma   90.00
#
_symmetry.space_group_name_H-M   'P 1'
#
loop_
_entity.id
_entity.type
_entity.pdbx_description
1 polymer ?
#
loop_
_entity_poly.entity_id
_entity_poly.type
_entity_poly.pdbx_seq_one_letter_code
_entity_poly.pdbx_strand_id
1 'polypeptide(L)'
;MSPLFSGASRVPNRDIELSGVRLRQGDTVWLCYGSANHDEAEFDRPEIYDFDRPAHGRLAFGTGRHACSGSAFAPQIARIALEELLARHPRIRLEPDHEIIVRGWMFRGATELPVRMPR
;
A
#
# COMPACT_ATOMS: atom_id res chain seq x y z
N MET A 1 -4.49 0.45 5.09
CA MET A 1 -3.94 -0.46 4.03
C MET A 1 -2.46 -0.17 3.86
N SER A 2 -1.56 -1.16 3.93
CA SER A 2 -0.12 -0.92 3.73
C SER A 2 0.26 -0.97 2.25
N PRO A 3 0.49 0.18 1.57
CA PRO A 3 0.85 0.16 0.16
C PRO A 3 2.28 -0.37 -0.04
N LEU A 4 2.51 -1.10 -1.13
CA LEU A 4 3.84 -1.55 -1.50
C LEU A 4 4.75 -0.36 -1.86
N PHE A 5 4.22 0.63 -2.57
CA PHE A 5 4.93 1.88 -2.87
C PHE A 5 4.49 2.97 -1.90
N SER A 6 5.40 3.46 -1.06
CA SER A 6 5.06 4.25 0.12
C SER A 6 4.92 5.75 -0.14
N GLY A 7 5.14 6.21 -1.37
CA GLY A 7 5.01 7.63 -1.69
C GLY A 7 5.67 8.04 -2.99
N ALA A 8 5.52 9.30 -3.38
CA ALA A 8 6.20 9.86 -4.54
C ALA A 8 6.70 11.27 -4.25
N SER A 9 7.83 11.65 -4.85
CA SER A 9 8.31 13.04 -4.79
C SER A 9 7.52 13.95 -5.72
N ARG A 10 7.30 15.18 -5.30
CA ARG A 10 6.77 16.28 -6.10
C ARG A 10 7.56 17.55 -5.80
N VAL A 11 7.58 18.43 -6.79
CA VAL A 11 8.20 19.76 -6.67
C VAL A 11 7.14 20.80 -7.00
N PRO A 12 6.81 21.73 -6.09
CA PRO A 12 5.91 22.83 -6.38
C PRO A 12 6.48 23.68 -7.53
N ASN A 13 5.64 23.97 -8.52
CA ASN A 13 6.01 24.85 -9.64
C ASN A 13 5.90 26.34 -9.30
N ARG A 14 5.37 26.67 -8.12
CA ARG A 14 5.26 28.00 -7.52
C ARG A 14 5.13 27.86 -6.01
N ASP A 15 5.32 28.97 -5.29
CA ASP A 15 5.01 29.02 -3.87
C ASP A 15 3.53 28.70 -3.60
N ILE A 16 3.27 27.77 -2.69
CA ILE A 16 1.92 27.36 -2.26
C ILE A 16 1.84 27.25 -0.73
N GLU A 17 0.63 27.21 -0.20
CA GLU A 17 0.37 26.83 1.18
C GLU A 17 -0.52 25.59 1.19
N LEU A 18 -0.12 24.57 1.95
CA LEU A 18 -0.83 23.30 2.06
C LEU A 18 -0.96 22.94 3.54
N SER A 19 -2.21 22.83 4.02
CA SER A 19 -2.49 22.51 5.43
C SER A 19 -1.74 23.41 6.43
N GLY A 20 -1.66 24.72 6.14
CA GLY A 20 -0.94 25.69 6.97
C GLY A 20 0.59 25.67 6.81
N VAL A 21 1.13 24.82 5.94
CA VAL A 21 2.58 24.75 5.66
C VAL A 21 2.90 25.48 4.35
N ARG A 22 3.81 26.45 4.41
CA ARG A 22 4.33 27.16 3.25
C ARG A 22 5.38 26.29 2.52
N LEU A 23 5.12 25.98 1.26
CA LEU A 23 6.04 25.26 0.37
C LEU A 23 6.52 26.22 -0.72
N ARG A 24 7.83 26.33 -0.91
CA ARG A 24 8.43 27.20 -1.92
C ARG A 24 8.53 26.50 -3.26
N GLN A 25 8.56 27.29 -4.33
CA GLN A 25 8.94 26.77 -5.63
C GLN A 25 10.32 26.08 -5.54
N GLY A 26 10.42 24.87 -6.08
CA GLY A 26 11.67 24.09 -6.08
C GLY A 26 11.88 23.18 -4.87
N ASP A 27 11.06 23.29 -3.81
CA ASP A 27 11.12 22.37 -2.69
C ASP A 27 10.82 20.93 -3.13
N THR A 28 11.57 19.96 -2.61
CA THR A 28 11.23 18.54 -2.81
C THR A 28 10.32 18.09 -1.69
N VAL A 29 9.09 17.73 -2.04
CA VAL A 29 8.07 17.24 -1.11
C VAL A 29 7.84 15.76 -1.38
N TRP A 30 7.86 14.95 -0.32
CA TRP A 30 7.52 13.54 -0.40
C TRP A 30 6.05 13.33 -0.01
N LEU A 31 5.24 12.80 -0.92
CA LEU A 31 3.86 12.44 -0.64
C LEU A 31 3.83 11.07 0.05
N CYS A 32 3.65 11.04 1.37
CA CYS A 32 3.66 9.82 2.18
C CYS A 32 2.37 8.99 2.03
N TYR A 33 2.19 8.27 0.92
CA TYR A 33 1.00 7.41 0.70
C TYR A 33 0.81 6.36 1.80
N GLY A 34 1.90 5.87 2.41
CA GLY A 34 1.83 4.97 3.55
C GLY A 34 1.10 5.59 4.75
N SER A 35 1.40 6.86 5.05
CA SER A 35 0.73 7.62 6.12
C SER A 35 -0.71 7.93 5.73
N ALA A 36 -0.96 8.43 4.51
CA ALA A 36 -2.32 8.73 4.05
C ALA A 36 -3.25 7.50 4.08
N ASN A 37 -2.75 6.30 3.76
CA ASN A 37 -3.55 5.07 3.84
C ASN A 37 -3.74 4.51 5.27
N HIS A 38 -3.20 5.20 6.27
CA HIS A 38 -3.43 4.96 7.69
C HIS A 38 -3.94 6.22 8.42
N ASP A 39 -4.40 7.24 7.70
CA ASP A 39 -4.91 8.47 8.30
C ASP A 39 -6.22 8.19 9.06
N GLU A 40 -6.23 8.43 10.37
CA GLU A 40 -7.38 8.21 11.24
C GLU A 40 -8.55 9.15 10.93
N ALA A 41 -8.31 10.28 10.26
CA ALA A 41 -9.37 11.18 9.82
C ALA A 41 -10.16 10.61 8.63
N GLU A 42 -9.56 9.70 7.86
CA GLU A 42 -10.15 9.10 6.66
C GLU A 42 -10.58 7.63 6.88
N PHE A 43 -9.85 6.89 7.70
CA PHE A 43 -10.07 5.47 7.92
C PHE A 43 -10.25 5.15 9.40
N ASP A 44 -11.41 4.60 9.78
CA ASP A 44 -11.59 4.01 11.11
C ASP A 44 -10.66 2.81 11.30
N ARG A 45 -9.96 2.77 12.45
CA ARG A 45 -8.99 1.71 12.83
C ARG A 45 -8.02 1.36 11.69
N PRO A 46 -7.24 2.32 11.19
CA PRO A 46 -6.45 2.18 9.95
C PRO A 46 -5.43 1.04 9.97
N GLU A 47 -4.96 0.67 11.15
CA GLU A 47 -4.03 -0.41 11.46
C GLU A 47 -4.64 -1.81 11.33
N ILE A 48 -5.97 -1.92 11.45
CA ILE A 48 -6.67 -3.19 11.33
C ILE A 48 -6.86 -3.51 9.85
N TYR A 49 -6.44 -4.71 9.45
CA TYR A 49 -6.77 -5.25 8.14
C TYR A 49 -8.20 -5.80 8.15
N ASP A 50 -9.10 -5.05 7.54
CA ASP A 50 -10.54 -5.33 7.48
C ASP A 50 -10.97 -5.56 6.02
N PHE A 51 -11.48 -6.77 5.73
CA PHE A 51 -11.93 -7.17 4.39
C PHE A 51 -13.22 -6.46 3.97
N ASP A 52 -14.07 -6.10 4.93
CA ASP A 52 -15.38 -5.50 4.68
C ASP A 52 -15.31 -3.96 4.63
N ARG A 53 -14.11 -3.39 4.86
CA ARG A 53 -13.89 -1.95 4.76
C ARG A 53 -14.23 -1.44 3.35
N PRO A 54 -15.09 -0.42 3.23
CA PRO A 54 -15.43 0.14 1.92
C PRO A 54 -14.19 0.66 1.19
N ALA A 55 -13.99 0.24 -0.06
CA ALA A 55 -12.79 0.53 -0.83
C ALA A 55 -12.79 1.94 -1.46
N HIS A 56 -12.64 2.99 -0.65
CA HIS A 56 -12.55 4.38 -1.11
C HIS A 56 -11.28 5.07 -0.57
N GLY A 57 -10.86 6.17 -1.21
CA GLY A 57 -9.81 7.06 -0.70
C GLY A 57 -8.36 6.55 -0.71
N ARG A 58 -8.09 5.26 -0.94
CA ARG A 58 -6.72 4.72 -0.89
C ARG A 58 -5.80 5.21 -2.02
N LEU A 59 -4.56 5.54 -1.66
CA LEU A 59 -3.51 6.04 -2.54
C LEU A 59 -2.46 4.98 -2.92
N ALA A 60 -2.76 3.69 -2.77
CA ALA A 60 -1.82 2.60 -3.09
C ALA A 60 -1.35 2.61 -4.56
N PHE A 61 -2.15 3.16 -5.47
CA PHE A 61 -1.81 3.37 -6.88
C PHE A 61 -1.58 4.83 -7.24
N GLY A 62 -1.44 5.72 -6.25
CA GLY A 62 -1.43 7.16 -6.45
C GLY A 62 -2.75 7.70 -7.02
N THR A 63 -2.71 8.92 -7.55
CA THR A 63 -3.87 9.59 -8.14
C THR A 63 -3.45 10.60 -9.22
N GLY A 64 -4.42 11.13 -9.95
CA GLY A 64 -4.23 12.15 -11.01
C GLY A 64 -3.54 11.60 -12.26
N ARG A 65 -2.86 12.48 -13.00
CA ARG A 65 -2.20 12.15 -14.27
C ARG A 65 -1.08 11.10 -14.18
N HIS A 66 -0.58 10.86 -12.97
CA HIS A 66 0.46 9.86 -12.70
C HIS A 66 -0.08 8.71 -11.84
N ALA A 67 -1.40 8.51 -11.80
CA ALA A 67 -1.97 7.29 -11.26
C ALA A 67 -1.38 6.08 -11.98
N CYS A 68 -1.13 5.00 -11.25
CA CYS A 68 -0.54 3.79 -11.80
C CYS A 68 -1.42 3.25 -12.92
N SER A 69 -0.86 3.11 -14.11
CA SER A 69 -1.52 2.43 -15.25
C SER A 69 -1.90 0.99 -14.92
N GLY A 70 -1.18 0.36 -13.98
CA GLY A 70 -1.46 -0.96 -13.43
C GLY A 70 -2.73 -1.07 -12.60
N SER A 71 -3.31 0.05 -12.14
CA SER A 71 -4.50 0.04 -11.27
C SER A 71 -5.71 -0.65 -11.90
N ALA A 72 -5.80 -0.66 -13.24
CA ALA A 72 -6.88 -1.29 -13.97
C ALA A 72 -6.82 -2.83 -13.97
N PHE A 73 -5.63 -3.43 -13.77
CA PHE A 73 -5.46 -4.88 -13.92
C PHE A 73 -4.77 -5.56 -12.73
N ALA A 74 -3.91 -4.87 -11.98
CA ALA A 74 -3.19 -5.44 -10.84
C ALA A 74 -4.12 -6.08 -9.78
N PRO A 75 -5.30 -5.49 -9.46
CA PRO A 75 -6.26 -6.16 -8.55
C PRO A 75 -6.74 -7.51 -9.08
N GLN A 76 -6.95 -7.64 -10.40
CA GLN A 76 -7.38 -8.89 -11.01
C GLN A 76 -6.26 -9.93 -10.99
N ILE A 77 -5.01 -9.53 -11.22
CA ILE A 77 -3.85 -10.43 -11.07
C ILE A 77 -3.77 -10.98 -9.64
N ALA A 78 -3.86 -10.09 -8.64
CA ALA A 78 -3.81 -10.51 -7.24
C ALA A 78 -4.98 -11.43 -6.88
N ARG A 79 -6.20 -11.11 -7.35
CA ARG A 79 -7.38 -11.95 -7.15
C ARG A 79 -7.19 -13.35 -7.71
N ILE A 80 -6.83 -13.47 -9.00
CA ILE A 80 -6.64 -14.77 -9.66
C ILE A 80 -5.53 -15.57 -8.96
N ALA A 81 -4.39 -14.93 -8.66
CA ALA A 81 -3.28 -15.61 -7.98
C ALA A 81 -3.69 -16.17 -6.61
N LEU A 82 -4.47 -15.41 -5.83
CA LEU A 82 -4.98 -15.85 -4.53
C LEU A 82 -6.07 -16.92 -4.66
N GLU A 83 -7.00 -16.79 -5.60
CA GLU A 83 -8.04 -17.78 -5.88
C GLU A 83 -7.42 -19.13 -6.23
N GLU A 84 -6.46 -19.17 -7.17
CA GLU A 84 -5.79 -20.41 -7.59
C GLU A 84 -4.92 -21.02 -6.48
N LEU A 85 -4.19 -20.19 -5.74
CA LEU A 85 -3.36 -20.65 -4.62
C LEU A 85 -4.22 -21.30 -3.53
N LEU A 86 -5.31 -20.65 -3.14
CA LEU A 86 -6.18 -21.11 -2.06
C LEU A 86 -7.06 -22.28 -2.48
N ALA A 87 -7.45 -22.37 -3.76
CA ALA A 87 -8.15 -23.54 -4.29
C ALA A 87 -7.27 -24.80 -4.23
N ARG A 88 -5.97 -24.67 -4.56
CA ARG A 88 -5.02 -25.78 -4.53
C ARG A 88 -4.51 -26.11 -3.12
N HIS A 89 -4.34 -25.11 -2.28
CA HIS A 89 -3.76 -25.23 -0.93
C HIS A 89 -4.65 -24.54 0.13
N PRO A 90 -5.86 -25.05 0.40
CA PRO A 90 -6.83 -24.40 1.30
C PRO A 90 -6.35 -24.30 2.75
N ARG A 91 -5.38 -25.15 3.12
CA ARG A 91 -4.76 -25.21 4.45
C ARG A 91 -3.36 -24.58 4.48
N ILE A 92 -3.03 -23.71 3.52
CA ILE A 92 -1.79 -22.93 3.58
C ILE A 92 -1.74 -22.09 4.86
N ARG A 93 -0.62 -22.15 5.58
CA ARG A 93 -0.40 -21.40 6.83
C ARG A 93 1.05 -20.93 6.88
N LEU A 94 1.30 -19.85 7.62
CA LEU A 94 2.65 -19.39 7.90
C LEU A 94 3.43 -20.44 8.70
N GLU A 95 4.74 -20.47 8.51
CA GLU A 95 5.65 -21.21 9.40
C GLU A 95 5.65 -20.52 10.78
N PRO A 96 5.19 -21.18 11.86
CA PRO A 96 4.91 -20.53 13.14
C PRO A 96 6.14 -19.92 13.84
N ASP A 97 7.32 -20.53 13.65
CA ASP A 97 8.56 -20.11 14.31
C ASP A 97 9.41 -19.19 13.42
N HIS A 98 8.87 -18.72 12.30
CA HIS A 98 9.58 -17.84 11.37
C HIS A 98 9.15 -16.39 11.53
N GLU A 99 10.06 -15.54 12.00
CA GLU A 99 9.82 -14.10 12.09
C GLU A 99 9.68 -13.49 10.68
N ILE A 100 8.58 -12.78 10.45
CA ILE A 100 8.36 -12.08 9.18
C ILE A 100 8.96 -10.67 9.27
N ILE A 101 10.07 -10.48 8.57
CA ILE A 101 10.73 -9.18 8.50
C ILE A 101 10.18 -8.40 7.30
N VAL A 102 9.53 -7.27 7.59
CA VAL A 102 9.10 -6.32 6.57
C VAL A 102 10.15 -5.23 6.43
N ARG A 103 10.70 -5.07 5.23
CA ARG A 103 11.74 -4.07 4.94
C ARG A 103 11.28 -3.06 3.89
N GLY A 104 12.01 -1.95 3.86
CA GLY A 104 11.94 -0.93 2.83
C GLY A 104 11.01 0.22 3.18
N TRP A 105 11.44 1.43 2.81
CA TRP A 105 10.70 2.66 3.07
C TRP A 105 9.99 3.16 1.82
N MET A 106 10.63 3.11 0.64
CA MET A 106 10.03 3.49 -0.65
C MET A 106 9.20 2.35 -1.24
N PHE A 107 9.76 1.14 -1.24
CA PHE A 107 9.05 -0.10 -1.56
C PHE A 107 9.06 -0.98 -0.32
N ARG A 108 7.89 -1.29 0.25
CA ARG A 108 7.73 -2.01 1.51
C ARG A 108 7.08 -3.38 1.29
N GLY A 109 7.67 -4.41 1.88
CA GLY A 109 7.13 -5.77 1.84
C GLY A 109 7.91 -6.74 2.71
N ALA A 110 7.32 -7.92 2.95
CA ALA A 110 8.04 -9.03 3.55
C ALA A 110 9.16 -9.46 2.58
N THR A 111 10.39 -9.64 3.09
CA THR A 111 11.51 -10.11 2.27
C THR A 111 11.39 -11.59 1.93
N GLU A 112 10.73 -12.33 2.81
CA GLU A 112 10.39 -13.74 2.67
C GLU A 112 9.11 -14.02 3.45
N LEU A 113 8.35 -15.04 3.02
CA LEU A 113 7.14 -15.48 3.70
C LEU A 113 7.07 -17.01 3.71
N PRO A 114 7.80 -17.68 4.63
CA PRO A 114 7.78 -19.13 4.73
C PRO A 114 6.41 -19.65 5.11
N VAL A 115 5.96 -20.67 4.40
CA VAL A 115 4.62 -21.23 4.53
C VAL A 115 4.67 -22.75 4.48
N ARG A 116 3.78 -23.37 5.25
CA ARG A 116 3.44 -24.78 5.12
C ARG A 116 2.27 -24.92 4.16
N MET A 117 2.44 -25.78 3.16
CA MET A 117 1.39 -26.09 2.17
C MET A 117 1.00 -27.58 2.27
N PRO A 118 0.31 -28.00 3.34
CA PRO A 118 -0.17 -29.36 3.44
C PRO A 118 -1.08 -29.69 2.24
N ARG A 119 -0.95 -30.93 1.74
CA ARG A 119 -1.83 -31.45 0.69
C ARG A 119 -3.29 -31.40 1.11
#